data_AF-A0A1C9WX92-F1
#
_entry.id   AF-A0A1C9WX92-F1
#
_cell.length_a   1.000
_cell.length_b   1.000
_cell.length_c   1.000
_cell.angle_alpha   90.00
_cell.angle_beta   90.00
_cell.angle_gamma   90.00
#
_symmetry.space_group_name_H-M   'P 1'
#
loop_
_entity.id
_entity.type
_entity.pdbx_description
1 polymer ?
#
loop_
_entity_poly.entity_id
_entity_poly.type
_entity_poly.pdbx_seq_one_letter_code
_entity_poly.pdbx_strand_id
1 'polypeptide(L)'
;MDLLRLVAAGGSTWCYTVSVECEKSSRVSGLEQLSEAPGIFGEPLKLETRVEQMDTQVFRARLRKPGDGPAANLGEAESLSIIMNRRLDAVFITDDNGALGFAVEHGIPYTTTWDLLKMFVRAKKLERTTAWHYVLTLGGNQRRYEELRTQDSFYAWLETPGSLQFVP
;
A
#
# COMPACT_ATOMS: atom_id res chain seq x y z
N MET A 1 -7.20 11.41 5.39
CA MET A 1 -8.13 10.33 4.99
C MET A 1 -8.86 10.61 3.67
N ASP A 2 -9.03 11.86 3.27
CA ASP A 2 -9.82 12.23 2.07
C ASP A 2 -9.31 11.64 0.74
N LEU A 3 -7.99 11.57 0.55
CA LEU A 3 -7.41 10.95 -0.66
C LEU A 3 -7.68 9.45 -0.71
N LEU A 4 -7.57 8.74 0.42
CA LEU A 4 -7.89 7.31 0.47
C LEU A 4 -9.38 7.06 0.19
N ARG A 5 -10.28 7.93 0.63
CA ARG A 5 -11.71 7.87 0.23
C ARG A 5 -11.88 8.01 -1.27
N LEU A 6 -11.10 8.88 -1.90
CA LEU A 6 -11.15 9.11 -3.34
C LEU A 6 -10.61 7.92 -4.15
N VAL A 7 -9.55 7.27 -3.69
CA VAL A 7 -9.05 6.01 -4.30
C VAL A 7 -9.99 4.85 -4.03
N ALA A 8 -10.52 4.75 -2.81
CA ALA A 8 -11.39 3.65 -2.45
C ALA A 8 -12.67 3.66 -3.27
N ALA A 9 -13.32 4.82 -3.41
CA ALA A 9 -14.53 5.05 -4.23
C ALA A 9 -15.60 3.94 -4.14
N GLY A 10 -15.66 3.20 -3.02
CA GLY A 10 -16.52 2.03 -2.83
C GLY A 10 -16.06 0.73 -3.51
N GLY A 11 -14.96 0.72 -4.27
CA GLY A 11 -14.40 -0.45 -4.95
C GLY A 11 -13.14 -1.04 -4.31
N SER A 12 -12.50 -0.35 -3.36
CA SER A 12 -11.37 -0.91 -2.62
C SER A 12 -11.80 -1.68 -1.38
N THR A 13 -11.01 -2.69 -1.04
CA THR A 13 -11.11 -3.45 0.20
C THR A 13 -9.71 -3.66 0.79
N TRP A 14 -9.65 -4.36 1.91
CA TRP A 14 -8.47 -4.61 2.71
C TRP A 14 -8.60 -5.96 3.41
N CYS A 15 -7.50 -6.57 3.81
CA CYS A 15 -7.53 -7.84 4.53
C CYS A 15 -7.68 -7.63 6.05
N TYR A 16 -8.05 -8.70 6.75
CA TYR A 16 -8.30 -8.67 8.18
C TYR A 16 -7.07 -8.23 8.98
N THR A 17 -5.87 -8.72 8.65
CA THR A 17 -4.65 -8.33 9.37
C THR A 17 -4.42 -6.82 9.30
N VAL A 18 -4.56 -6.21 8.12
CA VAL A 18 -4.39 -4.75 7.96
C VAL A 18 -5.43 -3.99 8.78
N SER A 19 -6.67 -4.48 8.86
CA SER A 19 -7.70 -3.83 9.70
C SER A 19 -7.32 -3.80 11.18
N VAL A 20 -6.77 -4.90 11.71
CA VAL A 20 -6.31 -5.01 13.10
C VAL A 20 -5.10 -4.12 13.34
N GLU A 21 -4.18 -4.04 12.38
CA GLU A 21 -3.02 -3.14 12.46
C GLU A 21 -3.42 -1.67 12.44
N CYS A 22 -4.39 -1.28 11.60
CA CYS A 22 -4.94 0.07 11.59
C CYS A 22 -5.64 0.41 12.91
N GLU A 23 -6.45 -0.49 13.47
CA GLU A 23 -7.12 -0.27 14.76
C GLU A 23 -6.10 -0.12 15.90
N LYS A 24 -5.04 -0.92 15.91
CA LYS A 24 -3.96 -0.79 16.89
C LYS A 24 -3.22 0.52 16.72
N SER A 25 -2.91 0.89 15.48
CA SER A 25 -2.16 2.10 15.15
C SER A 25 -2.95 3.37 15.43
N SER A 26 -4.29 3.34 15.33
CA SER A 26 -5.13 4.49 15.65
C SER A 26 -5.08 4.91 17.13
N ARG A 27 -4.47 4.09 17.99
CA ARG A 27 -4.25 4.38 19.41
C ARG A 27 -2.90 5.07 19.67
N VAL A 28 -2.08 5.22 18.64
CA VAL A 28 -0.78 5.90 18.69
C VAL A 28 -1.00 7.39 18.40
N SER A 29 -0.40 8.25 19.24
CA SER A 29 -0.48 9.71 19.08
C SER A 29 -0.04 10.15 17.69
N GLY A 30 -0.87 10.94 17.01
CA GLY A 30 -0.65 11.42 15.64
C GLY A 30 -1.17 10.48 14.53
N LEU A 31 -1.72 9.32 14.87
CA LEU A 31 -2.30 8.35 13.93
C LEU A 31 -3.80 8.09 14.17
N GLU A 32 -4.46 8.91 14.99
CA GLU A 32 -5.85 8.72 15.43
C GLU A 32 -6.84 8.64 14.27
N GLN A 33 -6.54 9.34 13.16
CA GLN A 33 -7.35 9.34 11.94
C GLN A 33 -7.47 7.95 11.29
N LEU A 34 -6.60 6.99 11.61
CA LEU A 34 -6.72 5.60 11.12
C LEU A 34 -8.00 4.92 11.60
N SER A 35 -8.64 5.43 12.66
CA SER A 35 -9.96 4.97 13.11
C SER A 35 -11.06 5.15 12.07
N GLU A 36 -10.86 6.01 11.07
CA GLU A 36 -11.80 6.20 9.97
C GLU A 36 -11.71 5.12 8.88
N ALA A 37 -10.63 4.32 8.85
CA ALA A 37 -10.34 3.37 7.78
C ALA A 37 -11.48 2.35 7.51
N PRO A 38 -12.18 1.80 8.51
CA PRO A 38 -13.34 0.92 8.26
C PRO A 38 -14.45 1.60 7.45
N GLY A 39 -14.67 2.91 7.66
CA GLY A 39 -15.63 3.69 6.87
C GLY A 39 -15.17 4.03 5.46
N ILE A 40 -13.94 3.65 5.07
CA ILE A 40 -13.37 3.85 3.73
C ILE A 40 -13.33 2.54 2.96
N PHE A 41 -12.82 1.48 3.60
CA PHE A 41 -12.56 0.19 2.97
C PHE A 41 -13.63 -0.87 3.24
N GLY A 42 -14.59 -0.57 4.13
CA GLY A 42 -15.67 -1.48 4.49
C GLY A 42 -15.19 -2.66 5.36
N GLU A 43 -15.96 -3.75 5.33
CA GLU A 43 -15.62 -4.98 6.04
C GLU A 43 -14.38 -5.62 5.42
N PRO A 44 -13.35 -5.98 6.22
CA PRO A 44 -12.16 -6.63 5.71
C PRO A 44 -12.42 -8.05 5.20
N LEU A 45 -11.72 -8.41 4.13
CA LEU A 45 -11.66 -9.79 3.66
C LEU A 45 -10.91 -10.65 4.68
N LYS A 46 -11.53 -11.76 5.07
CA LYS A 46 -10.94 -12.77 5.97
C LYS A 46 -10.58 -14.00 5.15
N LEU A 47 -9.52 -14.70 5.56
CA LEU A 47 -9.20 -16.02 5.01
C LEU A 47 -10.36 -16.98 5.27
N GLU A 48 -10.87 -17.60 4.20
CA GLU A 48 -12.05 -18.48 4.22
C GLU A 48 -11.65 -19.96 4.11
N THR A 49 -10.52 -20.25 3.47
CA THR A 49 -10.11 -21.63 3.20
C THR A 49 -8.79 -22.00 3.87
N ARG A 50 -8.58 -23.30 4.08
CA ARG A 50 -7.31 -23.83 4.59
C ARG A 50 -6.16 -23.56 3.62
N VAL A 51 -6.42 -23.55 2.31
CA VAL A 51 -5.41 -23.25 1.29
C VAL A 51 -4.96 -21.79 1.44
N GLU A 52 -5.90 -20.85 1.55
CA GLU A 52 -5.59 -19.45 1.80
C GLU A 52 -4.74 -19.24 3.07
N GLN A 53 -5.05 -19.98 4.13
CA GLN A 53 -4.27 -19.95 5.37
C GLN A 53 -2.85 -20.51 5.20
N MET A 54 -2.70 -21.63 4.50
CA MET A 54 -1.39 -22.23 4.22
C MET A 54 -0.54 -21.33 3.33
N ASP A 55 -1.12 -20.83 2.24
CA ASP A 55 -0.44 -19.93 1.31
C ASP A 55 -0.03 -18.63 1.99
N THR A 56 -0.87 -18.07 2.88
CA THR A 56 -0.48 -16.90 3.69
C THR A 56 0.80 -17.17 4.49
N GLN A 57 0.95 -18.35 5.09
CA GLN A 57 2.18 -18.68 5.82
C GLN A 57 3.39 -18.86 4.89
N VAL A 58 3.19 -19.50 3.74
CA VAL A 58 4.25 -19.68 2.73
C VAL A 58 4.71 -18.34 2.16
N PHE A 59 3.76 -17.49 1.75
CA PHE A 59 4.05 -16.18 1.18
C PHE A 59 4.72 -15.30 2.22
N ARG A 60 4.22 -15.29 3.45
CA ARG A 60 4.85 -14.58 4.55
C ARG A 60 6.29 -15.02 4.79
N ALA A 61 6.57 -16.32 4.75
CA ALA A 61 7.93 -16.83 4.90
C ALA A 61 8.87 -16.34 3.79
N ARG A 62 8.36 -16.16 2.56
CA ARG A 62 9.12 -15.59 1.43
C ARG A 62 9.32 -14.08 1.55
N LEU A 63 8.33 -13.35 2.04
CA LEU A 63 8.38 -11.90 2.16
C LEU A 63 9.27 -11.42 3.32
N ARG A 64 9.45 -12.24 4.36
CA ARG A 64 10.26 -11.89 5.53
C ARG A 64 11.73 -11.75 5.18
N LYS A 65 12.34 -10.68 5.69
CA LYS A 65 13.77 -10.41 5.65
C LYS A 65 14.41 -10.76 7.00
N PRO A 66 15.72 -11.05 7.03
CA PRO A 66 16.44 -11.22 8.29
C PRO A 66 16.30 -9.98 9.18
N GLY A 67 15.86 -10.17 10.43
CA GLY A 67 15.62 -9.08 11.39
C GLY A 67 14.17 -8.60 11.48
N ASP A 68 13.29 -9.07 10.59
CA ASP A 68 11.88 -8.67 10.59
C ASP A 68 11.11 -9.22 11.81
N GLY A 69 10.27 -8.36 12.39
CA GLY A 69 9.44 -8.68 13.55
C GLY A 69 8.43 -9.82 13.33
N PRO A 70 7.80 -10.32 14.40
CA PRO A 70 6.87 -11.45 14.36
C PRO A 70 5.50 -11.14 13.74
N ALA A 71 5.20 -9.91 13.34
CA ALA A 71 4.00 -9.55 12.56
C ALA A 71 4.34 -9.00 11.16
N ALA A 72 5.62 -8.82 10.85
CA ALA A 72 6.05 -8.26 9.58
C ALA A 72 5.52 -9.09 8.39
N ASN A 73 5.09 -8.37 7.36
CA ASN A 73 4.63 -8.85 6.06
C ASN A 73 3.41 -9.78 6.11
N LEU A 74 2.69 -9.82 7.24
CA LEU A 74 1.50 -10.69 7.37
C LEU A 74 0.32 -10.12 6.58
N GLY A 75 0.08 -8.81 6.62
CA GLY A 75 -1.00 -8.17 5.86
C GLY A 75 -0.82 -8.29 4.35
N GLU A 76 0.41 -8.12 3.87
CA GLU A 76 0.79 -8.30 2.47
C GLU A 76 0.62 -9.75 2.03
N ALA A 77 1.12 -10.71 2.82
CA ALA A 77 0.97 -12.13 2.53
C ALA A 77 -0.50 -12.58 2.51
N GLU A 78 -1.32 -12.09 3.46
CA GLU A 78 -2.75 -12.37 3.51
C GLU A 78 -3.46 -11.82 2.27
N SER A 79 -3.16 -10.57 1.89
CA SER A 79 -3.74 -9.92 0.71
C SER A 79 -3.41 -10.68 -0.57
N LEU A 80 -2.13 -11.04 -0.77
CA LEU A 80 -1.69 -11.81 -1.94
C LEU A 80 -2.33 -13.21 -1.97
N SER A 81 -2.43 -13.88 -0.83
CA SER A 81 -3.10 -15.18 -0.73
C SER A 81 -4.56 -15.11 -1.16
N ILE A 82 -5.30 -14.11 -0.68
CA ILE A 82 -6.70 -13.89 -1.04
C ILE A 82 -6.84 -13.59 -2.54
N ILE A 83 -6.04 -12.66 -3.07
CA ILE A 83 -6.08 -12.28 -4.49
C ILE A 83 -5.86 -13.50 -5.38
N MET A 84 -4.83 -14.30 -5.09
CA MET A 84 -4.44 -15.45 -5.91
C MET A 84 -5.44 -16.59 -5.81
N ASN A 85 -5.86 -16.97 -4.59
CA ASN A 85 -6.74 -18.12 -4.40
C ASN A 85 -8.15 -17.85 -4.90
N ARG A 86 -8.65 -16.61 -4.73
CA ARG A 86 -9.99 -16.22 -5.20
C ARG A 86 -10.00 -15.70 -6.63
N ARG A 87 -8.83 -15.51 -7.24
CA ARG A 87 -8.64 -14.93 -8.58
C ARG A 87 -9.35 -13.57 -8.70
N LEU A 88 -9.12 -12.71 -7.71
CA LEU A 88 -9.70 -11.37 -7.72
C LEU A 88 -9.10 -10.55 -8.85
N ASP A 89 -9.96 -9.86 -9.61
CA ASP A 89 -9.54 -8.79 -10.51
C ASP A 89 -9.24 -7.54 -9.67
N ALA A 90 -8.01 -7.43 -9.19
CA ALA A 90 -7.61 -6.45 -8.19
C ALA A 90 -6.24 -5.83 -8.51
N VAL A 91 -6.06 -4.58 -8.09
CA VAL A 91 -4.76 -3.92 -8.03
C VAL A 91 -4.28 -3.96 -6.58
N PHE A 92 -3.13 -4.60 -6.35
CA PHE A 92 -2.52 -4.70 -5.03
C PHE A 92 -1.79 -3.40 -4.66
N ILE A 93 -2.15 -2.79 -3.53
CA ILE A 93 -1.57 -1.53 -3.08
C ILE A 93 -0.57 -1.81 -1.94
N THR A 94 0.72 -1.55 -2.15
CA THR A 94 1.75 -1.67 -1.11
C THR A 94 3.00 -0.84 -1.43
N ASP A 95 3.73 -0.45 -0.39
CA ASP A 95 5.08 0.12 -0.51
C ASP A 95 6.18 -0.90 -0.14
N ASP A 96 5.82 -2.14 0.25
CA ASP A 96 6.83 -3.16 0.59
C ASP A 96 7.47 -3.76 -0.67
N ASN A 97 8.76 -3.49 -0.87
CA ASN A 97 9.52 -3.98 -2.03
C ASN A 97 9.52 -5.51 -2.17
N GLY A 98 9.45 -6.26 -1.07
CA GLY A 98 9.38 -7.72 -1.15
C GLY A 98 8.05 -8.19 -1.74
N ALA A 99 6.96 -7.60 -1.26
CA ALA A 99 5.62 -7.86 -1.73
C ALA A 99 5.40 -7.38 -3.17
N LEU A 100 6.00 -6.26 -3.56
CA LEU A 100 6.02 -5.80 -4.95
C LEU A 100 6.74 -6.78 -5.88
N GLY A 101 7.92 -7.27 -5.49
CA GLY A 101 8.65 -8.29 -6.25
C GLY A 101 7.82 -9.57 -6.42
N PHE A 102 7.12 -9.99 -5.36
CA PHE A 102 6.22 -11.14 -5.41
C PHE A 102 5.03 -10.91 -6.36
N ALA A 103 4.41 -9.72 -6.33
CA ALA A 103 3.31 -9.36 -7.21
C ALA A 103 3.73 -9.40 -8.69
N VAL A 104 4.93 -8.89 -9.01
CA VAL A 104 5.53 -8.97 -10.35
C VAL A 104 5.71 -10.42 -10.80
N GLU A 105 6.32 -11.27 -9.95
CA GLU A 105 6.57 -12.68 -10.26
C GLU A 105 5.28 -13.44 -10.62
N HIS A 106 4.16 -13.05 -10.01
CA HIS A 106 2.86 -13.71 -10.19
C HIS A 106 1.90 -12.95 -11.12
N GLY A 107 2.35 -11.88 -11.78
CA GLY A 107 1.54 -11.12 -12.72
C GLY A 107 0.35 -10.39 -12.09
N ILE A 108 0.43 -10.05 -10.80
CA ILE A 108 -0.60 -9.31 -10.07
C ILE A 108 -0.37 -7.81 -10.32
N PRO A 109 -1.36 -7.06 -10.86
CA PRO A 109 -1.27 -5.62 -10.98
C PRO A 109 -1.05 -4.98 -9.62
N TYR A 110 -0.17 -3.98 -9.53
CA TYR A 110 0.11 -3.29 -8.28
C TYR A 110 0.28 -1.78 -8.48
N THR A 111 0.17 -1.05 -7.37
CA THR A 111 0.44 0.39 -7.28
C THR A 111 1.04 0.70 -5.91
N THR A 112 1.91 1.70 -5.84
CA THR A 112 2.50 2.18 -4.57
C THR A 112 1.79 3.43 -4.07
N THR A 113 2.06 3.84 -2.83
CA THR A 113 1.62 5.15 -2.30
C THR A 113 2.11 6.30 -3.19
N TRP A 114 3.31 6.17 -3.75
CA TRP A 114 3.88 7.17 -4.65
C TRP A 114 3.07 7.28 -5.94
N ASP A 115 2.75 6.14 -6.55
CA ASP A 115 1.94 6.11 -7.76
C ASP A 115 0.56 6.77 -7.53
N LEU A 116 -0.06 6.52 -6.37
CA LEU A 116 -1.29 7.19 -5.97
C LEU A 116 -1.12 8.71 -5.85
N LEU A 117 -0.03 9.19 -5.23
CA LEU A 117 0.26 10.63 -5.16
C LEU A 117 0.39 11.25 -6.55
N LYS A 118 1.08 10.59 -7.47
CA LYS A 118 1.20 11.03 -8.87
C LYS A 118 -0.15 11.06 -9.57
N MET A 119 -0.99 10.04 -9.37
CA MET A 119 -2.35 10.01 -9.89
C MET A 119 -3.19 11.20 -9.40
N PHE A 120 -3.19 11.45 -8.09
CA PHE A 120 -4.00 12.53 -7.52
C PHE A 120 -3.57 13.92 -8.01
N VAL A 121 -2.26 14.16 -8.12
CA VAL A 121 -1.75 15.40 -8.69
C VAL A 121 -2.23 15.57 -10.13
N ARG A 122 -2.07 14.53 -10.96
CA ARG A 122 -2.47 14.58 -12.38
C ARG A 122 -3.97 14.77 -12.56
N ALA A 123 -4.76 14.14 -11.69
CA ALA A 123 -6.21 14.28 -11.66
C ALA A 123 -6.67 15.63 -11.05
N LYS A 124 -5.74 16.51 -10.66
CA LYS A 124 -6.02 17.79 -9.98
C LYS A 124 -6.86 17.62 -8.71
N LYS A 125 -6.65 16.50 -8.00
CA LYS A 125 -7.26 16.18 -6.71
C LYS A 125 -6.31 16.46 -5.53
N LEU A 126 -5.04 16.72 -5.82
CA LEU A 126 -4.02 17.06 -4.85
C LEU A 126 -3.07 18.11 -5.44
N GLU A 127 -2.82 19.18 -4.70
CA GLU A 127 -1.82 20.18 -5.10
C GLU A 127 -0.39 19.62 -4.99
N ARG A 128 0.48 19.97 -5.94
CA ARG A 128 1.87 19.49 -5.99
C ARG A 128 2.67 19.81 -4.72
N THR A 129 2.43 20.99 -4.14
CA THR A 129 3.05 21.43 -2.88
C THR A 129 2.58 20.58 -1.70
N THR A 130 1.31 20.23 -1.66
CA THR A 130 0.75 19.35 -0.62
C THR A 130 1.26 17.92 -0.77
N ALA A 131 1.33 17.40 -2.00
CA ALA A 131 1.91 16.09 -2.28
C ALA A 131 3.37 16.00 -1.81
N TRP A 132 4.15 17.06 -2.02
CA TRP A 132 5.53 17.14 -1.53
C TRP A 132 5.60 17.09 0.00
N HIS A 133 4.70 17.78 0.71
CA HIS A 133 4.65 17.67 2.18
C HIS A 133 4.35 16.25 2.66
N TYR A 134 3.47 15.51 1.98
CA TYR A 134 3.25 14.09 2.30
C TYR A 134 4.52 13.26 2.10
N VAL A 135 5.25 13.48 1.01
CA VAL A 135 6.56 12.84 0.79
C VAL A 135 7.57 13.23 1.88
N LEU A 136 7.53 14.47 2.37
CA LEU A 136 8.41 14.89 3.46
C LEU A 136 8.11 14.12 4.75
N THR A 137 6.84 14.00 5.11
CA THR A 137 6.35 13.22 6.25
C THR A 137 6.70 11.73 6.11
N LEU A 138 6.51 11.15 4.92
CA LEU A 138 6.84 9.74 4.64
C LEU A 138 8.36 9.48 4.67
N GLY A 139 9.15 10.44 4.18
CA GLY A 139 10.60 10.31 4.08
C GLY A 139 11.38 10.52 5.37
N GLY A 140 10.76 11.11 6.39
CA GLY A 140 11.29 11.06 7.76
C GLY A 140 11.43 9.63 8.30
N ASN A 141 10.77 8.66 7.67
CA ASN A 141 10.73 7.25 8.06
C ASN A 141 11.51 6.30 7.11
N GLN A 142 12.54 6.80 6.41
CA GLN A 142 13.40 6.01 5.49
C GLN A 142 12.68 5.38 4.27
N ARG A 143 11.47 5.84 3.92
CA ARG A 143 10.71 5.36 2.75
C ARG A 143 10.91 6.21 1.48
N ARG A 144 12.03 6.93 1.35
CA ARG A 144 12.32 7.78 0.17
C ARG A 144 13.17 7.02 -0.85
N TYR A 145 12.72 7.04 -2.10
CA TYR A 145 13.57 6.77 -3.25
C TYR A 145 14.68 7.83 -3.33
N GLU A 146 15.90 7.40 -3.63
CA GLU A 146 17.08 8.28 -3.71
C GLU A 146 16.88 9.41 -4.72
N GLU A 147 16.22 9.07 -5.82
CA GLU A 147 15.99 9.90 -6.98
C GLU A 147 14.94 11.00 -6.71
N LEU A 148 14.06 10.80 -5.73
CA LEU A 148 12.97 11.72 -5.37
C LEU A 148 13.28 12.51 -4.08
N ARG A 149 14.57 12.65 -3.74
CA ARG A 149 15.02 13.33 -2.51
C ARG A 149 14.81 14.84 -2.52
N THR A 150 14.75 15.48 -3.70
CA THR A 150 14.56 16.92 -3.82
C THR A 150 13.16 17.25 -4.35
N GLN A 151 12.68 18.45 -4.02
CA GLN A 151 11.40 18.93 -4.51
C GLN A 151 11.38 19.01 -6.04
N ASP A 152 12.48 19.47 -6.64
CA ASP A 152 12.61 19.60 -8.08
C ASP A 152 12.56 18.23 -8.77
N SER A 153 13.26 17.22 -8.23
CA SER A 153 13.24 15.88 -8.83
C SER A 153 11.88 15.21 -8.67
N PHE A 154 11.20 15.41 -7.53
CA PHE A 154 9.83 14.97 -7.33
C PHE A 154 8.86 15.63 -8.32
N TYR A 155 8.97 16.94 -8.54
CA TYR A 155 8.10 17.66 -9.48
C TYR A 155 8.34 17.23 -10.93
N ALA A 156 9.61 17.07 -11.33
CA ALA A 156 9.94 16.52 -12.64
C ALA A 156 9.33 15.11 -12.83
N TRP A 157 9.40 14.26 -11.80
CA TRP A 157 8.80 12.92 -11.85
C TRP A 157 7.27 12.93 -11.96
N LEU A 158 6.58 13.89 -11.33
CA LEU A 158 5.11 14.04 -11.51
C LEU A 158 4.74 14.32 -12.98
N GLU A 159 5.65 14.94 -13.73
CA GLU A 159 5.45 15.36 -15.12
C GLU A 159 5.85 14.29 -16.15
N THR A 160 6.60 13.24 -15.78
CA THR A 160 7.07 12.22 -16.74
C THR A 160 5.94 11.42 -17.40
N PRO A 161 5.79 11.43 -18.75
CA PRO A 161 4.80 10.60 -19.44
C PRO A 161 5.21 9.11 -19.35
N GLY A 162 4.29 8.24 -18.94
CA GLY A 162 4.57 6.79 -18.78
C GLY A 162 4.59 6.31 -17.33
N SER A 163 4.11 5.08 -17.16
CA SER A 163 3.77 4.27 -15.97
C SER A 163 3.54 4.98 -14.61
N LEU A 164 2.40 4.63 -14.01
CA LEU A 164 2.13 4.73 -12.57
C LEU A 164 2.94 3.67 -11.79
N GLN A 165 4.18 3.44 -12.20
CA GLN A 165 5.06 2.47 -11.59
C GLN A 165 6.42 3.15 -11.55
N PHE A 166 6.75 3.77 -10.43
CA PHE A 166 8.14 4.08 -10.13
C PHE A 166 8.83 2.77 -9.78
N VAL A 167 9.50 2.18 -10.77
CA VAL A 167 10.44 1.08 -10.56
C VAL A 167 11.82 1.73 -10.41
N PRO A 168 12.44 1.68 -9.21
CA PRO A 168 13.82 2.15 -9.04
C PRO A 168 14.80 1.33 -9.86
#